data_AF-A0A7S0ANP8-F1
#
_entry.id   AF-A0A7S0ANP8-F1
#
_cell.length_a   1.000
_cell.length_b   1.000
_cell.length_c   1.000
_cell.angle_alpha   90.00
_cell.angle_beta   90.00
_cell.angle_gamma   90.00
#
_symmetry.space_group_name_H-M   'P 1'
#
loop_
_entity.id
_entity.type
_entity.pdbx_description
1 polymer ?
#
loop_
_entity_poly.entity_id
_entity_poly.type
_entity_poly.pdbx_seq_one_letter_code
_entity_poly.pdbx_strand_id
1 'polypeptide(L)'
;ANGRRRFIAKLERDAEGKFFNPPHEINTVDLVKYVREHNRALVTELGPHNFRSVGDRQMPVAIVVTDPDRTEQSDALVAELRQYAKDGQPASVRYRYVFARMDGKRWAKFLGQFSIEQGNLPELFVLDISTKKYWQNSTVVGVENFLKAVVDGKILERDQEGQGNPILKKIERLFIDHMPISVFVVLAFFMVPMIYLLFGAADDDDYEEEEKTSEGSGEKKKEEEEEESKKEK
;
A
#
# COMPACT_ATOMS: atom_id res chain seq x y z
N ALA A 1 25.00 -11.60 -55.09
CA ALA A 1 25.51 -12.05 -53.77
C ALA A 1 24.51 -11.61 -52.70
N ASN A 2 23.78 -12.54 -52.09
CA ASN A 2 22.84 -12.23 -51.00
C ASN A 2 23.65 -11.90 -49.75
N GLY A 3 24.03 -10.63 -49.61
CA GLY A 3 24.77 -10.13 -48.45
C GLY A 3 23.95 -10.31 -47.19
N ARG A 4 24.50 -11.04 -46.21
CA ARG A 4 23.89 -11.17 -44.88
C ARG A 4 23.90 -9.79 -44.20
N ARG A 5 22.73 -9.14 -44.14
CA ARG A 5 22.57 -7.87 -43.41
C ARG A 5 22.51 -8.17 -41.91
N ARG A 6 23.36 -7.51 -41.12
CA ARG A 6 23.32 -7.58 -39.65
C ARG A 6 22.06 -6.87 -39.16
N PHE A 7 21.36 -7.45 -38.20
CA PHE A 7 20.15 -6.87 -37.61
C PHE A 7 20.15 -7.06 -36.09
N ILE A 8 19.41 -6.21 -35.40
CA ILE A 8 19.11 -6.34 -33.97
C ILE A 8 17.60 -6.48 -33.86
N ALA A 9 17.12 -7.45 -33.08
CA ALA A 9 15.70 -7.65 -32.88
C ALA A 9 15.40 -7.91 -31.40
N LYS A 10 14.27 -7.38 -30.93
CA LYS A 10 13.67 -7.77 -29.66
C LYS A 10 12.81 -9.00 -29.92
N LEU A 11 13.16 -10.09 -29.26
CA LEU A 11 12.38 -11.33 -29.27
C LEU A 11 11.64 -11.46 -27.96
N GLU A 12 10.41 -11.94 -28.04
CA GLU A 12 9.57 -12.22 -26.89
C GLU A 12 8.75 -13.47 -27.18
N ARG A 13 8.51 -14.28 -26.15
CA ARG A 13 7.75 -15.52 -26.31
C ARG A 13 6.34 -15.17 -26.80
N ASP A 14 5.89 -15.87 -27.84
CA ASP A 14 4.55 -15.75 -28.43
C ASP A 14 4.24 -14.38 -29.07
N ALA A 15 5.26 -13.54 -29.31
CA ALA A 15 5.14 -12.25 -29.96
C ALA A 15 5.97 -12.18 -31.23
N GLU A 16 5.55 -11.34 -32.18
CA GLU A 16 6.35 -11.06 -33.37
C GLU A 16 7.63 -10.32 -33.00
N GLY A 17 8.74 -10.70 -33.63
CA GLY A 17 10.02 -10.06 -33.44
C GLY A 17 9.96 -8.59 -33.86
N LYS A 18 10.37 -7.68 -32.97
CA LYS A 18 10.49 -6.25 -33.30
C LYS A 18 11.92 -5.98 -33.75
N PHE A 19 12.08 -5.63 -35.02
CA PHE A 19 13.38 -5.33 -35.59
C PHE A 19 13.76 -3.88 -35.33
N PHE A 20 14.99 -3.66 -34.88
CA PHE A 20 15.59 -2.33 -34.79
C PHE A 20 15.98 -1.87 -36.19
N ASN A 21 15.22 -0.91 -36.71
CA ASN A 21 15.42 -0.32 -38.04
C ASN A 21 15.86 1.14 -37.89
N PRO A 22 17.15 1.42 -37.61
CA PRO A 22 17.64 2.79 -37.51
C PRO A 22 17.54 3.50 -38.86
N PRO A 23 17.30 4.83 -38.88
CA PRO A 23 17.25 5.61 -40.12
C PRO A 23 18.62 5.70 -40.82
N HIS A 24 19.71 5.54 -40.07
CA HIS A 24 21.09 5.60 -40.55
C HIS A 24 21.91 4.40 -40.06
N GLU A 25 23.23 4.48 -40.12
CA GLU A 25 24.12 3.45 -39.57
C GLU A 25 23.86 3.22 -38.07
N ILE A 26 23.97 1.96 -37.62
CA ILE A 26 23.73 1.58 -36.23
C ILE A 26 24.72 2.34 -35.33
N ASN A 27 24.20 3.22 -34.48
CA ASN A 27 24.97 3.91 -33.46
C ASN A 27 24.47 3.58 -32.04
N THR A 28 25.32 3.83 -31.05
CA THR A 28 25.04 3.49 -29.65
C THR A 28 23.87 4.27 -29.07
N VAL A 29 23.67 5.52 -29.48
CA VAL A 29 22.61 6.39 -28.96
C VAL A 29 21.24 5.86 -29.35
N ASP A 30 21.04 5.55 -30.64
CA ASP A 30 19.79 5.02 -31.17
C ASP A 30 19.51 3.61 -30.64
N LEU A 31 20.53 2.78 -30.50
CA LEU A 31 20.39 1.44 -29.93
C LEU A 31 19.97 1.52 -28.45
N VAL A 32 20.61 2.35 -27.64
CA VAL A 32 20.26 2.51 -26.22
C VAL A 32 18.84 3.06 -26.08
N LYS A 33 18.45 4.02 -26.93
CA LYS A 33 17.08 4.54 -26.98
C LYS A 33 16.08 3.43 -27.34
N TYR A 34 16.35 2.67 -28.40
CA TYR A 34 15.51 1.53 -28.81
C TYR A 34 15.35 0.51 -27.68
N VAL A 35 16.45 0.13 -27.02
CA VAL A 35 16.42 -0.78 -25.87
C VAL A 35 15.59 -0.20 -24.73
N ARG A 36 15.75 1.07 -24.35
CA ARG A 36 14.95 1.68 -23.27
C ARG A 36 13.45 1.69 -23.56
N GLU A 37 13.09 1.90 -24.82
CA GLU A 37 11.70 1.94 -25.27
C GLU A 37 11.08 0.54 -25.40
N HIS A 38 11.85 -0.43 -25.92
CA HIS A 38 11.33 -1.73 -26.34
C HIS A 38 11.71 -2.90 -25.42
N ASN A 39 12.67 -2.76 -24.51
CA ASN A 39 13.10 -3.79 -23.57
C ASN A 39 12.11 -3.96 -22.40
N ARG A 40 10.84 -4.16 -22.74
CA ARG A 40 9.73 -4.35 -21.81
C ARG A 40 8.97 -5.57 -22.26
N ALA A 41 8.80 -6.54 -21.39
CA ALA A 41 7.92 -7.66 -21.68
C ALA A 41 6.48 -7.15 -21.83
N LEU A 42 5.71 -7.80 -22.71
CA LEU A 42 4.26 -7.70 -22.80
C LEU A 42 3.62 -7.90 -21.43
N VAL A 43 4.07 -8.92 -20.69
CA VAL A 43 3.69 -9.15 -19.29
C VAL A 43 4.97 -9.23 -18.46
N THR A 44 5.20 -8.22 -17.62
CA THR A 44 6.40 -8.14 -16.78
C THR A 44 6.19 -8.89 -15.47
N GLU A 45 7.13 -9.74 -15.08
CA GLU A 45 7.12 -10.33 -13.74
C GLU A 45 7.57 -9.28 -12.71
N LEU A 46 6.68 -8.94 -11.78
CA LEU A 46 6.96 -7.95 -10.74
C LEU A 46 7.77 -8.57 -9.60
N GLY A 47 8.91 -7.95 -9.35
CA GLY A 47 9.82 -8.25 -8.25
C GLY A 47 10.22 -6.97 -7.52
N PRO A 48 10.93 -7.09 -6.37
CA PRO A 48 11.37 -5.91 -5.62
C PRO A 48 12.30 -4.99 -6.42
N HIS A 49 13.00 -5.55 -7.41
CA HIS A 49 13.98 -4.86 -8.23
C HIS A 49 13.37 -4.00 -9.36
N ASN A 50 12.12 -4.25 -9.78
CA ASN A 50 11.52 -3.55 -10.91
C ASN A 50 10.18 -2.85 -10.58
N PHE A 51 9.58 -3.13 -9.42
CA PHE A 51 8.28 -2.56 -9.03
C PHE A 51 8.26 -1.03 -9.13
N ARG A 52 9.29 -0.35 -8.61
CA ARG A 52 9.41 1.12 -8.68
C ARG A 52 9.49 1.63 -10.11
N SER A 53 10.32 0.99 -10.94
CA SER A 53 10.49 1.38 -12.35
C SER A 53 9.21 1.21 -13.18
N VAL A 54 8.35 0.26 -12.81
CA VAL A 54 7.02 0.09 -13.40
C VAL A 54 6.08 1.21 -12.96
N GLY A 55 6.10 1.57 -11.67
CA GLY A 55 5.25 2.63 -11.11
C GLY A 55 5.57 4.05 -11.55
N ASP A 56 6.85 4.35 -11.84
CA ASP A 56 7.29 5.68 -12.28
C ASP A 56 6.67 6.13 -13.63
N ARG A 57 5.92 5.26 -14.31
CA ARG A 57 5.30 5.53 -15.62
C ARG A 57 3.97 6.26 -15.55
N GLN A 58 3.43 6.50 -14.36
CA GLN A 58 2.13 7.16 -14.17
C GLN A 58 0.98 6.48 -14.93
N MET A 59 1.10 5.17 -15.17
CA MET A 59 0.05 4.35 -15.79
C MET A 59 -0.39 3.28 -14.81
N PRO A 60 -1.69 3.00 -14.70
CA PRO A 60 -2.18 1.88 -13.92
C PRO A 60 -1.60 0.54 -14.41
N VAL A 61 -1.36 -0.38 -13.48
CA VAL A 61 -0.78 -1.70 -13.75
C VAL A 61 -1.86 -2.76 -13.57
N ALA A 62 -2.16 -3.51 -14.63
CA ALA A 62 -2.99 -4.70 -14.56
C ALA A 62 -2.12 -5.89 -14.13
N ILE A 63 -2.38 -6.44 -12.95
CA ILE A 63 -1.53 -7.43 -12.29
C ILE A 63 -2.34 -8.72 -12.12
N VAL A 64 -1.85 -9.81 -12.71
CA VAL A 64 -2.28 -11.16 -12.35
C VAL A 64 -1.45 -11.65 -11.16
N VAL A 65 -2.13 -11.96 -10.07
CA VAL A 65 -1.54 -12.57 -8.89
C VAL A 65 -1.63 -14.09 -9.02
N THR A 66 -0.49 -14.76 -9.09
CA THR A 66 -0.41 -16.21 -9.31
C THR A 66 -0.34 -16.97 -7.98
N ASP A 67 -0.86 -18.19 -7.96
CA ASP A 67 -0.71 -19.14 -6.86
C ASP A 67 0.19 -20.31 -7.31
N PRO A 68 1.37 -20.52 -6.69
CA PRO A 68 2.26 -21.63 -7.05
C PRO A 68 1.67 -23.01 -6.76
N ASP A 69 0.61 -23.12 -5.95
CA ASP A 69 -0.08 -24.41 -5.74
C ASP A 69 -1.16 -24.67 -6.80
N ARG A 70 -1.59 -23.62 -7.52
CA ARG A 70 -2.60 -23.68 -8.59
C ARG A 70 -1.99 -23.18 -9.90
N THR A 71 -0.92 -23.84 -10.34
CA THR A 71 -0.13 -23.45 -11.52
C THR A 71 -0.95 -23.43 -12.80
N GLU A 72 -1.79 -24.44 -13.04
CA GLU A 72 -2.60 -24.51 -14.27
C GLU A 72 -3.55 -23.31 -14.41
N GLN A 73 -4.25 -22.95 -13.32
CA GLN A 73 -5.15 -21.79 -13.30
C GLN A 73 -4.37 -20.48 -13.43
N SER A 74 -3.23 -20.38 -12.75
CA SER A 74 -2.35 -19.22 -12.80
C SER A 74 -1.78 -19.00 -14.20
N ASP A 75 -1.31 -20.06 -14.85
CA ASP A 75 -0.73 -20.03 -16.19
C ASP A 75 -1.79 -19.72 -17.24
N ALA A 76 -3.01 -20.26 -17.09
CA ALA A 76 -4.13 -19.94 -17.97
C ALA A 76 -4.48 -18.44 -17.89
N LEU A 77 -4.59 -17.88 -16.68
CA LEU A 77 -4.89 -16.46 -16.50
C LEU A 77 -3.76 -15.53 -16.97
N VAL A 78 -2.49 -15.94 -16.76
CA VAL A 78 -1.32 -15.21 -17.30
C VAL A 78 -1.28 -15.27 -18.84
N ALA A 79 -1.65 -16.41 -19.43
CA ALA A 79 -1.74 -16.55 -20.88
C ALA A 79 -2.84 -15.66 -21.46
N GLU A 80 -4.00 -15.59 -20.80
CA GLU A 80 -5.09 -14.68 -21.16
C GLU A 80 -4.65 -13.21 -21.08
N LEU A 81 -3.96 -12.82 -19.99
CA LEU A 81 -3.41 -11.47 -19.84
C LEU A 81 -2.41 -11.14 -20.96
N ARG A 82 -1.53 -12.09 -21.31
CA ARG A 82 -0.54 -11.92 -22.37
C ARG A 82 -1.21 -11.78 -23.74
N GLN A 83 -2.23 -12.58 -24.02
CA GLN A 83 -3.00 -12.49 -25.25
C GLN A 83 -3.67 -11.11 -25.35
N TYR A 84 -4.34 -10.67 -24.28
CA TYR A 84 -4.96 -9.34 -24.25
C TYR A 84 -3.94 -8.21 -24.44
N ALA A 85 -2.77 -8.31 -23.80
CA ALA A 85 -1.69 -7.34 -23.94
C ALA A 85 -1.12 -7.26 -25.37
N LYS A 86 -1.18 -8.37 -26.13
CA LYS A 86 -0.70 -8.46 -27.50
C LYS A 86 -1.68 -7.83 -28.49
N ASP A 87 -2.93 -8.29 -28.49
CA ASP A 87 -3.92 -7.95 -29.53
C ASP A 87 -5.35 -7.71 -29.02
N GLY A 88 -5.56 -7.71 -27.71
CA GLY A 88 -6.85 -7.49 -27.06
C GLY A 88 -7.55 -6.19 -27.46
N GLN A 89 -8.88 -6.22 -27.51
CA GLN A 89 -9.72 -5.10 -27.93
C GLN A 89 -10.58 -4.54 -26.77
N PRO A 90 -10.98 -3.27 -26.82
CA PRO A 90 -10.50 -2.25 -27.76
C PRO A 90 -9.06 -1.83 -27.42
N ALA A 91 -8.28 -1.49 -28.45
CA ALA A 91 -6.91 -0.99 -28.27
C ALA A 91 -6.83 0.24 -27.33
N SER A 92 -7.87 1.07 -27.32
CA SER A 92 -7.97 2.23 -26.42
C SER A 92 -7.98 1.87 -24.94
N VAL A 93 -8.51 0.70 -24.57
CA VAL A 93 -8.46 0.18 -23.18
C VAL A 93 -7.11 -0.45 -22.93
N ARG A 94 -6.63 -1.31 -23.85
CA ARG A 94 -5.35 -2.01 -23.74
C ARG A 94 -4.17 -1.06 -23.50
N TYR A 95 -4.09 0.05 -24.22
CA TYR A 95 -2.97 1.00 -24.11
C TYR A 95 -2.98 1.87 -22.84
N ARG A 96 -3.99 1.75 -21.97
CA ARG A 96 -4.03 2.47 -20.69
C ARG A 96 -3.26 1.76 -19.58
N TYR A 97 -2.86 0.51 -19.79
CA TYR A 97 -2.32 -0.35 -18.74
C TYR A 97 -0.90 -0.82 -19.04
N VAL A 98 -0.12 -0.98 -17.97
CA VAL A 98 1.04 -1.87 -17.97
C VAL A 98 0.59 -3.24 -17.49
N PHE A 99 0.97 -4.30 -18.19
CA PHE A 99 0.59 -5.66 -17.80
C PHE A 99 1.71 -6.36 -17.04
N ALA A 100 1.34 -7.03 -15.96
CA ALA A 100 2.27 -7.64 -15.05
C ALA A 100 1.72 -8.93 -14.42
N ARG A 101 2.64 -9.74 -13.88
CA ARG A 101 2.31 -10.87 -13.00
C ARG A 101 3.11 -10.78 -11.71
N MET A 102 2.58 -11.31 -10.60
CA MET A 102 3.24 -11.33 -9.30
C MET A 102 2.93 -12.63 -8.55
N ASP A 103 3.91 -13.18 -7.83
CA ASP A 103 3.71 -14.34 -6.95
C ASP A 103 2.91 -13.96 -5.71
N GLY A 104 1.70 -14.51 -5.58
CA GLY A 104 0.77 -14.19 -4.51
C GLY A 104 1.23 -14.60 -3.12
N LYS A 105 1.94 -15.73 -3.00
CA LYS A 105 2.46 -16.20 -1.71
C LYS A 105 3.64 -15.38 -1.25
N ARG A 106 4.58 -15.13 -2.16
CA ARG A 106 5.77 -14.32 -1.87
C ARG A 106 5.41 -12.88 -1.50
N TRP A 107 4.34 -12.35 -2.09
CA TRP A 107 3.89 -10.97 -1.88
C TRP A 107 2.66 -10.85 -0.98
N ALA A 108 2.31 -11.87 -0.20
CA ALA A 108 1.09 -11.90 0.62
C ALA A 108 0.93 -10.66 1.52
N LYS A 109 2.02 -10.18 2.15
CA LYS A 109 1.98 -8.99 3.01
C LYS A 109 1.67 -7.70 2.24
N PHE A 110 2.15 -7.59 1.01
CA PHE A 110 1.88 -6.46 0.14
C PHE A 110 0.43 -6.52 -0.38
N LEU A 111 0.00 -7.70 -0.83
CA LEU A 111 -1.34 -7.94 -1.35
C LEU A 111 -2.45 -7.74 -0.31
N GLY A 112 -2.15 -7.98 0.97
CA GLY A 112 -3.05 -7.66 2.08
C GLY A 112 -3.41 -6.18 2.20
N GLN A 113 -2.67 -5.26 1.57
CA GLN A 113 -3.01 -3.83 1.50
C GLN A 113 -4.12 -3.53 0.48
N PHE A 114 -4.50 -4.52 -0.33
CA PHE A 114 -5.50 -4.41 -1.38
C PHE A 114 -6.67 -5.37 -1.15
N SER A 115 -6.84 -5.90 0.06
CA SER A 115 -7.83 -6.95 0.38
C SER A 115 -7.72 -8.22 -0.51
N ILE A 116 -6.54 -8.52 -1.06
CA ILE A 116 -6.32 -9.73 -1.86
C ILE A 116 -5.88 -10.86 -0.92
N GLU A 117 -6.79 -11.81 -0.70
CA GLU A 117 -6.58 -12.95 0.20
C GLU A 117 -5.99 -14.16 -0.54
N GLN A 118 -5.14 -14.91 0.15
CA GLN A 118 -4.48 -16.10 -0.43
C GLN A 118 -5.48 -17.19 -0.87
N GLY A 119 -6.65 -17.27 -0.23
CA GLY A 119 -7.70 -18.22 -0.59
C GLY A 119 -8.27 -17.99 -2.00
N ASN A 120 -8.27 -16.73 -2.46
CA ASN A 120 -8.93 -16.31 -3.70
C ASN A 120 -8.01 -16.34 -4.93
N LEU A 121 -6.73 -16.68 -4.75
CA LEU A 121 -5.77 -16.73 -5.85
C LEU A 121 -6.07 -17.89 -6.84
N PRO A 122 -5.69 -17.80 -8.12
CA PRO A 122 -5.15 -16.62 -8.79
C PRO A 122 -6.23 -15.55 -9.04
N GLU A 123 -5.84 -14.27 -9.00
CA GLU A 123 -6.77 -13.14 -9.16
C GLU A 123 -6.15 -12.03 -10.03
N LEU A 124 -7.00 -11.30 -10.76
CA LEU A 124 -6.63 -10.12 -11.54
C LEU A 124 -7.08 -8.86 -10.78
N PHE A 125 -6.17 -7.90 -10.63
CA PHE A 125 -6.51 -6.56 -10.13
C PHE A 125 -5.75 -5.49 -10.90
N VAL A 126 -6.23 -4.25 -10.82
CA VAL A 126 -5.53 -3.08 -11.37
C VAL A 126 -5.08 -2.20 -10.23
N LEU A 127 -3.84 -1.73 -10.29
CA LEU A 127 -3.22 -0.83 -9.32
C LEU A 127 -2.78 0.47 -10.01
N ASP A 128 -3.32 1.60 -9.57
CA ASP A 128 -2.75 2.91 -9.86
C ASP A 128 -1.79 3.29 -8.74
N ILE A 129 -0.50 3.18 -9.05
CA ILE A 129 0.59 3.45 -8.11
C ILE A 129 0.67 4.95 -7.76
N SER A 130 0.24 5.83 -8.67
CA SER A 130 0.34 7.29 -8.48
C SER A 130 -0.72 7.80 -7.51
N THR A 131 -1.95 7.29 -7.62
CA THR A 131 -3.08 7.68 -6.75
C THR A 131 -3.26 6.74 -5.56
N LYS A 132 -2.51 5.63 -5.51
CA LYS A 132 -2.65 4.55 -4.52
C LYS A 132 -4.06 3.96 -4.49
N LYS A 133 -4.71 3.92 -5.64
CA LYS A 133 -6.03 3.32 -5.82
C LYS A 133 -5.91 1.99 -6.52
N TYR A 134 -6.86 1.10 -6.27
CA TYR A 134 -6.93 -0.18 -6.93
C TYR A 134 -8.36 -0.57 -7.27
N TRP A 135 -8.49 -1.49 -8.23
CA TRP A 135 -9.76 -2.06 -8.66
C TRP A 135 -9.65 -3.57 -8.60
N GLN A 136 -10.64 -4.20 -7.97
CA GLN A 136 -10.78 -5.65 -7.90
C GLN A 136 -12.25 -6.04 -7.99
N ASN A 137 -12.53 -7.17 -8.61
CA ASN A 137 -13.86 -7.74 -8.67
C ASN A 137 -13.79 -9.20 -9.13
N SER A 138 -13.95 -10.13 -8.19
CA SER A 138 -13.92 -11.58 -8.46
C SER A 138 -15.13 -12.09 -9.25
N THR A 139 -16.19 -11.29 -9.39
CA THR A 139 -17.38 -11.68 -10.16
C THR A 139 -17.23 -11.49 -11.66
N VAL A 140 -16.29 -10.65 -12.10
CA VAL A 140 -16.07 -10.37 -13.53
C VAL A 140 -15.04 -11.35 -14.07
N VAL A 141 -15.50 -12.28 -14.89
CA VAL A 141 -14.65 -13.29 -15.52
C VAL A 141 -14.03 -12.76 -16.82
N GLY A 142 -12.73 -12.99 -16.96
CA GLY A 142 -11.94 -12.67 -18.15
C GLY A 142 -11.28 -11.30 -18.09
N VAL A 143 -10.04 -11.24 -18.57
CA VAL A 143 -9.16 -10.06 -18.55
C VAL A 143 -9.79 -8.89 -19.31
N GLU A 144 -10.31 -9.16 -20.51
CA GLU A 144 -10.92 -8.12 -21.36
C GLU A 144 -12.14 -7.48 -20.69
N ASN A 145 -13.04 -8.31 -20.15
CA ASN A 145 -14.26 -7.85 -19.49
C ASN A 145 -13.94 -7.06 -18.23
N PHE A 146 -12.98 -7.54 -17.44
CA PHE A 146 -12.52 -6.86 -16.24
C PHE A 146 -11.96 -5.48 -16.57
N LEU A 147 -11.01 -5.37 -17.51
CA LEU A 147 -10.38 -4.09 -17.84
C LEU A 147 -11.36 -3.10 -18.47
N LYS A 148 -12.30 -3.57 -19.30
CA LYS A 148 -13.40 -2.74 -19.80
C LYS A 148 -14.27 -2.24 -18.65
N ALA A 149 -14.64 -3.12 -17.71
CA ALA A 149 -15.46 -2.73 -16.56
C ALA A 149 -14.78 -1.70 -15.65
N VAL A 150 -13.44 -1.75 -15.51
CA VAL A 150 -12.66 -0.69 -14.84
C VAL A 150 -12.73 0.62 -15.60
N VAL A 151 -12.50 0.61 -16.92
CA VAL A 151 -12.54 1.83 -17.76
C VAL A 151 -13.93 2.46 -17.80
N ASP A 152 -14.98 1.63 -17.86
CA ASP A 152 -16.38 2.06 -17.86
C ASP A 152 -16.86 2.56 -16.49
N GLY A 153 -16.04 2.45 -15.43
CA GLY A 153 -16.42 2.83 -14.07
C GLY A 153 -17.44 1.88 -13.40
N LYS A 154 -17.61 0.66 -13.93
CA LYS A 154 -18.51 -0.36 -13.36
C LYS A 154 -17.91 -1.01 -12.11
N ILE A 155 -16.59 -1.06 -12.03
CA ILE A 155 -15.86 -1.51 -10.83
C ILE A 155 -15.44 -0.25 -10.08
N LEU A 156 -15.88 -0.14 -8.82
CA LEU A 156 -15.54 0.99 -7.97
C LEU A 156 -14.05 0.94 -7.60
N GLU A 157 -13.40 2.10 -7.68
CA GLU A 157 -12.06 2.28 -7.14
C GLU A 157 -12.08 2.15 -5.62
N ARG A 158 -11.01 1.58 -5.07
CA ARG A 158 -10.79 1.46 -3.63
C ARG A 158 -9.45 2.09 -3.29
N ASP A 159 -9.40 2.80 -2.17
CA ASP A 159 -8.14 3.28 -1.63
C ASP A 159 -7.35 2.11 -1.04
N GLN A 160 -6.04 2.09 -1.28
CA GLN A 160 -5.14 1.16 -0.62
C GLN A 160 -5.42 1.16 0.88
N GLU A 161 -5.76 -0.01 1.43
CA GLU A 161 -5.89 -0.15 2.86
C GLU A 161 -4.52 0.19 3.43
N GLY A 162 -4.45 1.31 4.17
CA GLY A 162 -3.26 1.63 4.92
C GLY A 162 -2.83 0.37 5.66
N GLN A 163 -1.53 0.14 5.79
CA GLN A 163 -1.03 -0.84 6.75
C GLN A 163 -1.45 -0.38 8.14
N GLY A 164 -2.74 -0.55 8.47
CA GLY A 164 -3.31 -0.25 9.75
C GLY A 164 -2.44 -0.99 10.73
N ASN A 165 -1.89 -0.23 11.69
CA ASN A 165 -0.89 -0.74 12.59
C ASN A 165 -1.40 -2.11 13.10
N PRO A 166 -0.70 -3.22 12.85
CA PRO A 166 -1.20 -4.55 13.19
C PRO A 166 -1.55 -4.66 14.68
N ILE A 167 -0.98 -3.77 15.50
CA ILE A 167 -1.31 -3.55 16.90
C ILE A 167 -2.73 -2.97 17.07
N LEU A 168 -3.10 -1.93 16.32
CA LEU A 168 -4.45 -1.34 16.38
C LEU A 168 -5.52 -2.34 15.93
N LYS A 169 -5.30 -3.11 14.86
CA LYS A 169 -6.23 -4.18 14.45
C LYS A 169 -6.35 -5.29 15.51
N LYS A 170 -5.29 -5.57 16.27
CA LYS A 170 -5.34 -6.51 17.41
C LYS A 170 -6.10 -5.93 18.61
N ILE A 171 -5.90 -4.64 18.91
CA ILE A 171 -6.63 -3.95 19.99
C ILE A 171 -8.12 -3.87 19.65
N GLU A 172 -8.46 -3.54 18.41
CA GLU A 172 -9.83 -3.50 17.91
C GLU A 172 -10.50 -4.88 18.03
N ARG A 173 -9.81 -5.95 17.60
CA ARG A 173 -10.33 -7.31 17.72
C ARG A 173 -10.47 -7.75 19.18
N LEU A 174 -9.49 -7.44 20.04
CA LEU A 174 -9.60 -7.67 21.49
C LEU A 174 -10.77 -6.89 22.12
N PHE A 175 -11.00 -5.65 21.68
CA PHE A 175 -12.07 -4.80 22.18
C PHE A 175 -13.46 -5.34 21.77
N ILE A 176 -13.59 -5.84 20.54
CA ILE A 176 -14.81 -6.49 20.03
C ILE A 176 -15.04 -7.82 20.73
N ASP A 177 -14.01 -8.66 20.89
CA ASP A 177 -14.14 -9.98 21.51
C ASP A 177 -14.43 -9.90 23.01
N HIS A 178 -13.99 -8.84 23.69
CA HIS A 178 -14.29 -8.56 25.10
C HIS A 178 -15.40 -7.51 25.31
N MET A 179 -16.24 -7.24 24.29
CA MET A 179 -17.27 -6.20 24.32
C MET A 179 -18.10 -6.09 25.63
N PRO A 180 -18.55 -7.19 26.28
CA PRO A 180 -19.29 -7.03 27.53
C PRO A 180 -18.41 -6.44 28.64
N ILE A 181 -17.16 -6.87 28.79
CA ILE A 181 -16.26 -6.43 29.87
C ILE A 181 -15.67 -5.04 29.57
N SER A 182 -15.31 -4.76 28.32
CA SER A 182 -14.75 -3.46 27.94
C SER A 182 -15.75 -2.31 28.13
N VAL A 183 -17.04 -2.55 27.87
CA VAL A 183 -18.12 -1.60 28.17
C VAL A 183 -18.20 -1.30 29.67
N PHE A 184 -18.11 -2.32 30.54
CA PHE A 184 -18.12 -2.12 31.99
C PHE A 184 -16.90 -1.33 32.48
N VAL A 185 -15.71 -1.57 31.92
CA VAL A 185 -14.49 -0.83 32.29
C VAL A 185 -14.60 0.64 31.88
N VAL A 186 -15.07 0.92 30.67
CA VAL A 186 -15.28 2.31 30.20
C VAL A 186 -16.37 2.99 31.06
N LEU A 187 -17.49 2.31 31.31
CA LEU A 187 -18.55 2.82 32.19
C LEU A 187 -18.02 3.11 33.60
N ALA A 188 -17.23 2.21 34.20
CA ALA A 188 -16.65 2.43 35.52
C ALA A 188 -15.68 3.61 35.52
N PHE A 189 -14.86 3.76 34.48
CA PHE A 189 -13.90 4.86 34.37
C PHE A 189 -14.58 6.24 34.31
N PHE A 190 -15.78 6.34 33.71
CA PHE A 190 -16.54 7.59 33.65
C PHE A 190 -17.52 7.76 34.83
N MET A 191 -18.15 6.68 35.30
CA MET A 191 -19.15 6.74 36.37
C MET A 191 -18.51 6.92 37.75
N VAL A 192 -17.36 6.31 38.03
CA VAL A 192 -16.73 6.42 39.37
C VAL A 192 -16.31 7.86 39.68
N PRO A 193 -15.63 8.61 38.79
CA PRO A 193 -15.34 10.02 39.03
C PRO A 193 -16.59 10.89 39.06
N MET A 194 -17.60 10.60 38.23
CA MET A 194 -18.86 11.34 38.23
C MET A 194 -19.64 11.16 39.54
N ILE A 195 -19.67 9.94 40.08
CA ILE A 195 -20.24 9.63 41.41
C ILE A 195 -19.39 10.31 42.50
N TYR A 196 -18.06 10.25 42.41
CA TYR A 196 -17.19 10.91 43.38
C TYR A 196 -17.39 12.44 43.39
N LEU A 197 -17.61 13.07 42.24
CA LEU A 197 -17.93 14.49 42.14
C LEU A 197 -19.34 14.83 42.64
N LEU A 198 -20.32 13.96 42.40
CA LEU A 198 -21.70 14.16 42.86
C LEU A 198 -21.88 13.98 44.36
N PHE A 199 -21.10 13.07 44.98
CA PHE A 199 -21.23 12.74 46.40
C PHE A 199 -20.08 13.26 47.28
N GLY A 200 -18.91 13.55 46.71
CA GLY A 200 -17.75 14.07 47.45
C GLY A 200 -17.76 15.59 47.66
N ALA A 201 -18.67 16.31 47.01
CA ALA A 201 -18.85 17.76 47.20
C ALA A 201 -19.87 18.11 48.30
N ALA A 202 -20.33 17.13 49.10
CA ALA A 202 -21.41 17.31 50.06
C ALA A 202 -20.96 17.41 51.54
N ASP A 203 -19.65 17.34 51.84
CA ASP A 203 -19.12 17.27 53.21
C ASP A 203 -18.13 18.41 53.56
N ASP A 204 -18.25 19.58 52.94
CA ASP A 204 -17.37 20.75 53.22
C ASP A 204 -18.13 21.93 53.86
N ASP A 205 -19.11 21.64 54.70
CA ASP A 205 -19.72 22.62 55.61
C ASP A 205 -19.38 22.24 57.06
N ASP A 206 -18.34 22.90 57.62
CA ASP A 206 -18.19 23.33 59.03
C ASP A 206 -16.76 23.18 59.58
N TYR A 207 -15.89 24.15 59.28
CA TYR A 207 -14.83 24.60 60.19
C TYR A 207 -14.61 26.12 60.06
N GLU A 208 -15.47 26.89 60.73
CA GLU A 208 -15.07 28.12 61.44
C GLU A 208 -14.58 27.65 62.84
N GLU A 209 -13.62 28.19 63.58
CA GLU A 209 -12.92 29.48 63.62
C GLU A 209 -11.76 29.29 64.63
N GLU A 210 -10.60 29.97 64.47
CA GLU A 210 -9.99 30.77 65.56
C GLU A 210 -8.72 31.49 65.08
N GLU A 211 -8.81 32.82 65.16
CA GLU A 211 -7.70 33.76 65.06
C GLU A 211 -6.58 33.45 66.07
N LYS A 212 -5.33 33.53 65.63
CA LYS A 212 -4.26 34.08 66.47
C LYS A 212 -3.17 34.74 65.64
N THR A 213 -3.29 36.06 65.56
CA THR A 213 -2.19 36.99 65.36
C THR A 213 -1.06 36.74 66.37
N SER A 214 0.18 36.57 65.90
CA SER A 214 1.33 37.18 66.56
C SER A 214 2.33 37.66 65.51
N GLU A 215 2.50 38.97 65.49
CA GLU A 215 3.53 39.71 64.82
C GLU A 215 4.94 39.24 65.22
N GLY A 216 5.89 39.38 64.27
CA GLY A 216 7.20 39.93 64.60
C GLY A 216 8.42 39.06 64.29
N SER A 217 9.39 39.69 63.62
CA SER A 217 10.82 39.36 63.54
C SER A 217 11.18 38.16 62.62
N GLY A 218 12.03 38.30 61.61
CA GLY A 218 13.00 39.34 61.34
C GLY A 218 13.89 38.97 60.16
N GLU A 219 14.39 40.03 59.57
CA GLU A 219 15.41 40.21 58.53
C GLU A 219 16.73 39.42 58.74
N LYS A 220 17.46 39.22 57.62
CA LYS A 220 18.83 38.62 57.40
C LYS A 220 18.79 37.15 56.94
N LYS A 221 19.40 36.71 55.83
CA LYS A 221 20.68 37.02 55.15
C LYS A 221 20.58 36.34 53.77
N LYS A 222 20.71 37.00 52.61
CA LYS A 222 21.95 37.31 51.84
C LYS A 222 23.13 36.33 52.02
N GLU A 223 23.63 35.88 50.87
CA GLU A 223 24.99 35.37 50.55
C GLU A 223 25.33 33.90 50.85
N GLU A 224 25.27 33.10 49.78
CA GLU A 224 26.20 32.04 49.31
C GLU A 224 25.50 31.47 48.04
N GLU A 225 25.70 31.98 46.81
CA GLU A 225 26.93 32.13 46.02
C GLU A 225 27.70 30.81 45.84
N GLU A 226 27.82 30.42 44.56
CA GLU A 226 28.87 29.57 43.99
C GLU A 226 29.15 28.21 44.63
N GLU A 227 28.49 27.15 44.14
CA GLU A 227 29.20 25.93 43.74
C GLU A 227 28.33 25.06 42.81
N GLU A 228 28.98 24.32 41.91
CA GLU A 228 28.41 23.40 40.91
C GLU A 228 27.83 24.00 39.62
N SER A 229 28.42 25.10 39.14
CA SER A 229 28.89 25.12 37.75
C SER A 229 30.24 24.40 37.68
N LYS A 230 30.28 23.05 37.68
CA LYS A 230 31.43 22.20 37.30
C LYS A 230 31.10 20.73 37.57
N LYS A 231 30.56 20.05 36.57
CA LYS A 231 30.61 18.59 36.27
C LYS A 231 29.49 18.35 35.25
N GLU A 232 29.65 17.79 34.07
CA GLU A 232 30.72 17.12 33.32
C GLU A 232 30.31 17.30 31.85
N LYS A 233 31.16 17.89 31.02
CA LYS A 233 32.07 17.20 30.08
C LYS A 233 31.36 16.44 28.96
#